data_AF-A0A938MRL7-F1
#
_entry.id   AF-A0A938MRL7-F1
#
_cell.length_a   1.000
_cell.length_b   1.000
_cell.length_c   1.000
_cell.angle_alpha   90.00
_cell.angle_beta   90.00
_cell.angle_gamma   90.00
#
_symmetry.space_group_name_H-M   'P 1'
#
loop_
_entity.id
_entity.type
_entity.pdbx_description
1 polymer ?
#
loop_
_entity_poly.entity_id
_entity_poly.type
_entity_poly.pdbx_seq_one_letter_code
_entity_poly.pdbx_strand_id
1 'polypeptide(L)'
;MRAWLLAACFGLAANAAQFERADRQFLDGLLARRLFSMAELECRQKLQDGTLSDTARVEWVIELMRTRSERAAHAATANRAAHWQAAHDAAREFLERYPEARRRVLVEVQDALTSLAEGELARMEADVAAQPEAARERALTTIREAARELERLDKTLIEQITRGGGRDADDGALTTDELFSLQNNVRFQLARAYRNRALCYLPKSDDRVAALSMAVEQLHRTLSQLRADDPLAR
;
A
#
# COMPACT_ATOMS: atom_id res chain seq x y z
N MET A 1 -15.77 -5.81 7.52
CA MET A 1 -14.93 -4.78 6.86
C MET A 1 -13.43 -5.08 6.98
N ARG A 2 -12.99 -6.36 7.09
CA ARG A 2 -11.58 -6.76 7.23
C ARG A 2 -10.85 -7.03 5.90
N ALA A 3 -11.57 -7.00 4.77
CA ALA A 3 -11.07 -7.53 3.49
C ALA A 3 -10.36 -6.52 2.58
N TRP A 4 -10.31 -5.23 2.93
CA TRP A 4 -9.90 -4.19 1.98
C TRP A 4 -8.54 -3.53 2.30
N LEU A 5 -8.01 -3.67 3.51
CA LEU A 5 -6.68 -3.15 3.86
C LEU A 5 -5.56 -4.17 3.70
N LEU A 6 -5.92 -5.45 3.47
CA LEU A 6 -4.99 -6.55 3.26
C LEU A 6 -4.84 -6.88 1.78
N ALA A 7 -4.20 -5.98 1.04
CA ALA A 7 -3.42 -6.42 -0.10
C ALA A 7 -1.96 -6.09 0.17
N ALA A 8 -1.49 -6.68 1.27
CA ALA A 8 -0.11 -6.96 1.54
C ALA A 8 0.62 -7.31 0.22
N CYS A 9 1.71 -6.61 -0.10
CA CYS A 9 2.69 -7.02 -1.11
C CYS A 9 3.41 -8.35 -0.73
N PHE A 10 2.85 -9.17 0.16
CA PHE A 10 3.56 -10.23 0.84
C PHE A 10 3.20 -11.60 0.28
N GLY A 11 3.88 -11.93 -0.81
CA GLY A 11 4.13 -13.31 -1.18
C GLY A 11 5.32 -13.40 -2.13
N LEU A 12 6.45 -12.84 -1.71
CA LEU A 12 7.64 -12.83 -2.55
C LEU A 12 8.79 -13.56 -1.86
N ALA A 13 8.93 -14.80 -2.34
CA ALA A 13 10.05 -15.75 -2.30
C ALA A 13 11.03 -15.73 -1.10
N ALA A 14 10.84 -16.71 -0.22
CA ALA A 14 11.81 -17.70 0.28
C ALA A 14 13.19 -17.31 0.88
N ASN A 15 13.69 -16.07 0.82
CA ASN A 15 15.01 -15.73 1.39
C ASN A 15 15.01 -14.63 2.47
N ALA A 16 13.84 -14.13 2.88
CA ALA A 16 13.70 -13.28 4.06
C ALA A 16 13.14 -14.09 5.25
N ALA A 17 14.01 -14.89 5.88
CA ALA A 17 13.70 -15.56 7.15
C ALA A 17 13.67 -14.61 8.37
N GLN A 18 13.70 -13.29 8.17
CA GLN A 18 14.12 -12.34 9.22
C GLN A 18 13.04 -11.36 9.71
N PHE A 19 11.88 -11.27 9.04
CA PHE A 19 10.64 -10.98 9.76
C PHE A 19 10.13 -12.32 10.29
N GLU A 20 10.45 -12.63 11.54
CA GLU A 20 10.08 -13.92 12.12
C GLU A 20 8.58 -14.12 11.93
N ARG A 21 8.20 -15.30 11.42
CA ARG A 21 6.79 -15.68 11.27
C ARG A 21 6.00 -15.43 12.57
N ALA A 22 6.67 -15.54 13.72
CA ALA A 22 6.17 -15.20 15.05
C ALA A 22 5.83 -13.70 15.19
N ASP A 23 6.75 -12.79 14.84
CA ASP A 23 6.51 -11.33 14.87
C ASP A 23 5.31 -10.95 13.99
N ARG A 24 5.17 -11.58 12.82
CA ARG A 24 3.99 -11.37 11.95
C ARG A 24 2.70 -11.83 12.58
N GLN A 25 2.67 -13.06 13.08
CA GLN A 25 1.49 -13.62 13.73
C GLN A 25 1.11 -12.80 14.97
N PHE A 26 2.10 -12.29 15.69
CA PHE A 26 1.88 -11.42 16.84
C PHE A 26 1.22 -10.10 16.43
N LEU A 27 1.79 -9.37 15.46
CA LEU A 27 1.20 -8.12 14.96
C LEU A 27 -0.19 -8.34 14.37
N ASP A 28 -0.37 -9.37 13.54
CA ASP A 28 -1.68 -9.70 12.98
C ASP A 28 -2.70 -10.02 14.09
N GLY A 29 -2.25 -10.68 15.16
CA GLY A 29 -3.05 -10.95 16.35
C GLY A 29 -3.49 -9.68 17.10
N LEU A 30 -2.60 -8.68 17.20
CA LEU A 30 -2.89 -7.38 17.80
C LEU A 30 -3.85 -6.57 16.92
N LEU A 31 -3.59 -6.48 15.61
CA LEU A 31 -4.42 -5.77 14.65
C LEU A 31 -5.83 -6.37 14.58
N ALA A 32 -5.94 -7.70 14.56
CA ALA A 32 -7.23 -8.38 14.59
C ALA A 32 -8.06 -7.99 15.81
N ARG A 33 -7.42 -7.75 16.96
CA ARG A 33 -8.05 -7.34 18.22
C ARG A 33 -8.13 -5.81 18.38
N ARG A 34 -7.72 -5.04 17.36
CA ARG A 34 -7.66 -3.57 17.38
C ARG A 34 -6.78 -3.00 18.49
N LEU A 35 -5.75 -3.74 18.88
CA LEU A 35 -4.76 -3.32 19.87
C LEU A 35 -3.67 -2.45 19.20
N PHE A 36 -4.10 -1.38 18.54
CA PHE A 36 -3.24 -0.56 17.67
C PHE A 36 -2.09 0.12 18.43
N SER A 37 -2.34 0.60 19.65
CA SER A 37 -1.28 1.23 20.45
C SER A 37 -0.16 0.25 20.81
N MET A 38 -0.49 -1.03 21.04
CA MET A 38 0.51 -2.07 21.32
C MET A 38 1.28 -2.45 20.07
N ALA A 39 0.59 -2.61 18.94
CA ALA A 39 1.24 -2.89 17.65
C ALA A 39 2.18 -1.75 17.24
N GLU A 40 1.76 -0.49 17.42
CA GLU A 40 2.60 0.67 17.13
C GLU A 40 3.82 0.75 18.06
N LEU A 41 3.64 0.44 19.35
CA LEU A 41 4.75 0.38 20.31
C LEU A 41 5.78 -0.68 19.89
N GLU A 42 5.32 -1.88 19.52
CA GLU A 42 6.18 -2.98 19.05
C GLU A 42 7.01 -2.55 17.83
N CYS A 43 6.35 -2.02 16.79
CA CYS A 43 7.06 -1.56 15.58
C CYS A 43 8.10 -0.49 15.91
N ARG A 44 7.78 0.47 16.80
CA ARG A 44 8.71 1.52 17.19
C ARG A 44 9.89 0.99 18.01
N GLN A 45 9.66 0.04 18.91
CA GLN A 45 10.73 -0.60 19.68
C GLN A 45 11.69 -1.35 18.76
N LYS A 46 11.17 -2.11 17.80
CA LYS A 46 11.98 -2.81 16.81
C LYS A 46 12.78 -1.81 15.97
N LEU A 47 12.16 -0.74 15.46
CA LEU A 47 12.85 0.28 14.66
C LEU A 47 13.96 1.04 15.42
N GLN A 48 13.91 1.07 16.75
CA GLN A 48 14.96 1.65 17.60
C GLN A 48 16.16 0.72 17.79
N ASP A 49 16.04 -0.56 17.45
CA ASP A 49 17.17 -1.49 17.49
C ASP A 49 18.19 -1.12 16.39
N GLY A 50 19.37 -0.70 16.84
CA GLY A 50 20.48 -0.32 15.98
C GLY A 50 21.09 -1.49 15.20
N THR A 51 20.75 -2.74 15.54
CA THR A 51 21.25 -3.95 14.88
C THR A 51 20.36 -4.43 13.73
N LEU A 52 19.21 -3.79 13.48
CA LEU A 52 18.34 -4.13 12.37
C LEU A 52 19.05 -3.99 11.02
N SER A 53 18.98 -5.05 10.22
CA SER A 53 19.33 -5.00 8.81
C SER A 53 18.43 -4.03 8.05
N ASP A 54 18.90 -3.54 6.90
CA ASP A 54 18.13 -2.62 6.06
C ASP A 54 16.80 -3.23 5.60
N THR A 55 16.82 -4.53 5.27
CA THR A 55 15.60 -5.29 4.91
C THR A 55 14.60 -5.30 6.06
N ALA A 56 15.03 -5.70 7.26
CA ALA A 56 14.15 -5.78 8.41
C ALA A 56 13.62 -4.38 8.81
N ARG A 57 14.42 -3.34 8.64
CA ARG A 57 14.00 -1.95 8.87
C ARG A 57 12.89 -1.52 7.93
N VAL A 58 13.00 -1.86 6.64
CA VAL A 58 11.94 -1.62 5.64
C VAL A 58 10.66 -2.36 6.00
N GLU A 59 10.77 -3.62 6.41
CA GLU A 59 9.61 -4.42 6.84
C GLU A 59 8.91 -3.80 8.06
N TRP A 60 9.67 -3.41 9.08
CA TRP A 60 9.11 -2.80 10.30
C TRP A 60 8.48 -1.42 10.06
N VAL A 61 9.02 -0.59 9.17
CA VAL A 61 8.37 0.69 8.84
C VAL A 61 7.08 0.46 8.05
N ILE A 62 7.04 -0.52 7.15
CA ILE A 62 5.81 -0.90 6.43
C ILE A 62 4.73 -1.37 7.42
N GLU A 63 5.08 -2.20 8.40
CA GLU A 63 4.12 -2.65 9.42
C GLU A 63 3.67 -1.51 10.36
N LEU A 64 4.55 -0.54 10.65
CA LEU A 64 4.17 0.69 11.37
C LEU A 64 3.15 1.50 10.57
N MET A 65 3.40 1.72 9.27
CA MET A 65 2.48 2.42 8.38
C MET A 65 1.12 1.71 8.33
N ARG A 66 1.12 0.40 8.09
CA ARG A 66 -0.10 -0.43 8.07
C ARG A 66 -0.86 -0.33 9.38
N THR A 67 -0.17 -0.42 10.52
CA THR A 67 -0.79 -0.29 11.85
C THR A 67 -1.48 1.06 12.03
N ARG A 68 -0.82 2.15 11.61
CA ARG A 68 -1.36 3.52 11.72
C ARG A 68 -2.54 3.74 10.77
N SER A 69 -2.47 3.20 9.56
CA SER A 69 -3.57 3.21 8.57
C SER A 69 -4.80 2.43 9.05
N GLU A 70 -4.60 1.24 9.62
CA GLU A 70 -5.68 0.45 10.23
C GLU A 70 -6.30 1.16 11.44
N ARG A 71 -5.47 1.81 12.27
CA ARG A 71 -5.94 2.63 13.37
C ARG A 71 -6.78 3.81 12.86
N ALA A 72 -6.34 4.49 11.80
CA ALA A 72 -7.08 5.57 11.18
C ALA A 72 -8.45 5.11 10.69
N ALA A 73 -8.50 3.96 10.00
CA ALA A 73 -9.75 3.38 9.50
C ALA A 73 -10.76 3.05 10.61
N HIS A 74 -10.28 2.81 11.83
CA HIS A 74 -11.10 2.52 13.00
C HIS A 74 -11.28 3.70 13.98
N ALA A 75 -10.67 4.84 13.71
CA ALA A 75 -10.76 6.01 14.55
C ALA A 75 -12.04 6.82 14.31
N ALA A 76 -12.47 7.54 15.35
CA ALA A 76 -13.48 8.57 15.21
C ALA A 76 -13.00 9.67 14.25
N THR A 77 -13.93 10.26 13.49
CA THR A 77 -13.62 11.26 12.45
C THR A 77 -12.73 12.40 12.94
N ALA A 78 -12.92 12.86 14.18
CA ALA A 78 -12.11 13.94 14.77
C ALA A 78 -10.61 13.63 14.89
N ASN A 79 -10.25 12.36 15.08
CA ASN A 79 -8.85 11.94 15.30
C ASN A 79 -8.24 11.25 14.07
N ARG A 80 -9.06 10.94 13.07
CA ARG A 80 -8.67 10.10 11.94
C ARG A 80 -7.56 10.70 11.09
N ALA A 81 -7.67 11.99 10.76
CA ALA A 81 -6.68 12.68 9.94
C ALA A 81 -5.27 12.61 10.55
N ALA A 82 -5.17 12.72 11.87
CA ALA A 82 -3.88 12.59 12.57
C ALA A 82 -3.28 11.19 12.44
N HIS A 83 -4.09 10.14 12.37
CA HIS A 83 -3.61 8.77 12.18
C HIS A 83 -3.17 8.49 10.74
N TRP A 84 -3.89 9.01 9.74
CA TRP A 84 -3.44 8.95 8.34
C TRP A 84 -2.13 9.71 8.16
N GLN A 85 -2.06 10.94 8.69
CA GLN A 85 -0.85 11.76 8.65
C GLN A 85 0.33 11.03 9.31
N ALA A 86 0.13 10.40 10.47
CA ALA A 86 1.18 9.64 11.13
C ALA A 86 1.67 8.44 10.30
N ALA A 87 0.82 7.81 9.48
CA ALA A 87 1.25 6.76 8.55
C ALA A 87 2.15 7.33 7.44
N HIS A 88 1.75 8.44 6.83
CA HIS A 88 2.56 9.16 5.84
C HIS A 88 3.88 9.70 6.40
N ASP A 89 3.86 10.19 7.65
CA ASP A 89 5.05 10.68 8.33
C ASP A 89 6.07 9.55 8.54
N ALA A 90 5.62 8.31 8.83
CA ALA A 90 6.53 7.16 8.96
C ALA A 90 7.26 6.86 7.64
N ALA A 91 6.56 6.92 6.50
CA ALA A 91 7.20 6.81 5.19
C ALA A 91 8.17 7.96 4.96
N ARG A 92 7.74 9.21 5.14
CA ARG A 92 8.57 10.39 4.93
C ARG A 92 9.86 10.35 5.75
N GLU A 93 9.74 10.12 7.06
CA GLU A 93 10.89 10.01 7.97
C GLU A 93 11.87 8.90 7.54
N PHE A 94 11.36 7.75 7.10
CA PHE A 94 12.20 6.67 6.59
C PHE A 94 12.91 7.07 5.28
N LEU A 95 12.17 7.63 4.33
CA LEU A 95 12.67 7.98 3.00
C LEU A 95 13.66 9.16 3.03
N GLU A 96 13.54 10.05 4.01
CA GLU A 96 14.50 11.13 4.29
C GLU A 96 15.75 10.61 5.00
N ARG A 97 15.59 9.71 5.98
CA ARG A 97 16.72 9.17 6.74
C ARG A 97 17.55 8.14 5.96
N TYR A 98 16.90 7.38 5.07
CA TYR A 98 17.52 6.31 4.29
C TYR A 98 17.26 6.50 2.78
N PRO A 99 17.80 7.57 2.17
CA PRO A 99 17.50 7.90 0.77
C PRO A 99 17.93 6.80 -0.21
N GLU A 100 19.03 6.11 0.08
CA GLU A 100 19.65 5.06 -0.74
C GLU A 100 19.20 3.63 -0.34
N ALA A 101 18.12 3.48 0.45
CA ALA A 101 17.65 2.15 0.87
C ALA A 101 17.34 1.27 -0.35
N ARG A 102 17.95 0.08 -0.44
CA ARG A 102 17.80 -0.84 -1.59
C ARG A 102 16.35 -1.26 -1.84
N ARG A 103 15.53 -1.35 -0.80
CA ARG A 103 14.10 -1.69 -0.86
C ARG A 103 13.17 -0.48 -0.69
N ARG A 104 13.68 0.73 -0.94
CA ARG A 104 12.93 2.01 -0.86
C ARG A 104 11.57 1.96 -1.55
N VAL A 105 11.49 1.35 -2.73
CA VAL A 105 10.27 1.26 -3.53
C VAL A 105 9.12 0.57 -2.77
N LEU A 106 9.40 -0.35 -1.84
CA LEU A 106 8.36 -0.97 -1.02
C LEU A 106 7.68 0.03 -0.07
N VAL A 107 8.44 0.96 0.51
CA VAL A 107 7.91 2.00 1.39
C VAL A 107 7.09 3.01 0.59
N GLU A 108 7.58 3.41 -0.60
CA GLU A 108 6.84 4.30 -1.50
C GLU A 108 5.51 3.68 -1.97
N VAL A 109 5.52 2.38 -2.31
CA VAL A 109 4.28 1.65 -2.64
C VAL A 109 3.34 1.64 -1.43
N GLN A 110 3.81 1.29 -0.24
CA GLN A 110 2.96 1.27 0.96
C GLN A 110 2.37 2.64 1.29
N ASP A 111 3.08 3.73 0.99
CA ASP A 111 2.60 5.10 1.18
C ASP A 111 1.46 5.44 0.21
N ALA A 112 1.62 5.10 -1.08
CA ALA A 112 0.56 5.25 -2.07
C ALA A 112 -0.69 4.40 -1.73
N LEU A 113 -0.50 3.19 -1.17
CA LEU A 113 -1.60 2.36 -0.69
C LEU A 113 -2.29 2.95 0.54
N THR A 114 -1.56 3.70 1.36
CA THR A 114 -2.13 4.43 2.50
C THR A 114 -3.05 5.55 2.01
N SER A 115 -2.62 6.34 1.02
CA SER A 115 -3.48 7.35 0.39
C SER A 115 -4.70 6.73 -0.29
N LEU A 116 -4.53 5.59 -0.99
CA LEU A 116 -5.66 4.88 -1.58
C LEU A 116 -6.68 4.47 -0.51
N ALA A 117 -6.22 3.86 0.59
CA ALA A 117 -7.09 3.43 1.67
C ALA A 117 -7.84 4.58 2.33
N GLU A 118 -7.18 5.72 2.53
CA GLU A 118 -7.82 6.95 3.04
C GLU A 118 -8.94 7.42 2.10
N GLY A 119 -8.63 7.55 0.81
CA GLY A 119 -9.60 7.99 -0.20
C GLY A 119 -10.78 7.03 -0.34
N GLU A 120 -10.54 5.72 -0.22
CA GLU A 120 -11.60 4.71 -0.24
C GLU A 120 -12.55 4.81 0.95
N LEU A 121 -12.00 4.98 2.14
CA LEU A 121 -12.82 5.16 3.33
C LEU A 121 -13.62 6.46 3.23
N ALA A 122 -12.99 7.56 2.82
CA ALA A 122 -13.65 8.84 2.60
C ALA A 122 -14.79 8.71 1.58
N ARG A 123 -14.61 7.93 0.50
CA ARG A 123 -15.67 7.63 -0.47
C ARG A 123 -16.82 6.88 0.18
N MET A 124 -16.55 5.84 0.96
CA MET A 124 -17.60 5.05 1.62
C MET A 124 -18.40 5.91 2.60
N GLU A 125 -17.76 6.83 3.29
CA GLU A 125 -18.40 7.74 4.25
C GLU A 125 -19.15 8.89 3.58
N ALA A 126 -18.77 9.28 2.35
CA ALA A 126 -19.43 10.34 1.63
C ALA A 126 -20.93 10.07 1.42
N ASP A 127 -21.33 8.80 1.31
CA ASP A 127 -22.74 8.43 1.14
C ASP A 127 -23.61 8.71 2.39
N VAL A 128 -23.00 8.89 3.56
CA VAL A 128 -23.69 9.20 4.83
C VAL A 128 -23.31 10.57 5.40
N ALA A 129 -22.53 11.35 4.66
CA ALA A 129 -22.09 12.67 5.09
C ALA A 129 -23.23 13.71 5.00
N ALA A 130 -23.14 14.77 5.81
CA ALA A 130 -24.09 15.89 5.73
C ALA A 130 -24.05 16.63 4.39
N GLN A 131 -22.91 16.57 3.69
CA GLN A 131 -22.72 17.13 2.33
C GLN A 131 -22.07 16.06 1.44
N PRO A 132 -22.86 15.11 0.89
CA PRO A 132 -22.33 13.97 0.13
C PRO A 132 -21.46 14.37 -1.06
N GLU A 133 -21.87 15.38 -1.82
CA GLU A 133 -21.20 15.84 -3.04
C GLU A 133 -19.82 16.41 -2.73
N ALA A 134 -19.73 17.29 -1.72
CA ALA A 134 -18.45 17.83 -1.26
C ALA A 134 -17.56 16.74 -0.65
N ALA A 135 -18.14 15.75 0.04
CA ALA A 135 -17.39 14.61 0.58
C ALA A 135 -16.86 13.70 -0.54
N ARG A 136 -17.64 13.44 -1.59
CA ARG A 136 -17.21 12.68 -2.77
C ARG A 136 -16.08 13.37 -3.52
N GLU A 137 -16.15 14.69 -3.69
CA GLU A 137 -15.09 15.45 -4.36
C GLU A 137 -13.78 15.38 -3.56
N ARG A 138 -13.83 15.50 -2.22
CA ARG A 138 -12.65 15.31 -1.37
C ARG A 138 -12.05 13.92 -1.51
N ALA A 139 -12.89 12.88 -1.44
CA ALA A 139 -12.44 11.50 -1.62
C ALA A 139 -11.83 11.28 -3.02
N LEU A 140 -12.43 11.88 -4.05
CA LEU A 140 -11.96 11.83 -5.43
C LEU A 140 -10.57 12.45 -5.59
N THR A 141 -10.29 13.58 -4.94
CA THR A 141 -8.95 14.20 -4.93
C THR A 141 -7.91 13.24 -4.37
N THR A 142 -8.14 12.68 -3.18
CA THR A 142 -7.22 11.71 -2.55
C THR A 142 -7.01 10.46 -3.43
N ILE A 143 -8.08 9.92 -4.03
CA ILE A 143 -7.98 8.76 -4.93
C ILE A 143 -7.19 9.10 -6.20
N ARG A 144 -7.33 10.31 -6.75
CA ARG A 144 -6.57 10.76 -7.94
C ARG A 144 -5.08 10.88 -7.61
N GLU A 145 -4.73 11.39 -6.44
CA GLU A 145 -3.35 11.48 -5.97
C GLU A 145 -2.74 10.09 -5.80
N ALA A 146 -3.44 9.17 -5.13
CA ALA A 146 -3.01 7.78 -4.99
C ALA A 146 -2.80 7.09 -6.35
N ALA A 147 -3.72 7.30 -7.31
CA ALA A 147 -3.58 6.74 -8.65
C ALA A 147 -2.35 7.29 -9.40
N ARG A 148 -2.08 8.60 -9.30
CA ARG A 148 -0.89 9.22 -9.90
C ARG A 148 0.40 8.65 -9.33
N GLU A 149 0.47 8.44 -8.01
CA GLU A 149 1.64 7.84 -7.38
C GLU A 149 1.82 6.37 -7.79
N LEU A 150 0.74 5.58 -7.86
CA LEU A 150 0.81 4.20 -8.34
C LEU A 150 1.23 4.12 -9.81
N GLU A 151 0.78 5.02 -10.68
CA GLU A 151 1.24 5.13 -12.07
C GLU A 151 2.74 5.47 -12.16
N ARG A 152 3.22 6.40 -11.33
CA ARG A 152 4.63 6.74 -11.24
C ARG A 152 5.46 5.53 -10.81
N LEU A 153 5.01 4.81 -9.78
CA LEU A 153 5.67 3.63 -9.25
C LEU A 153 5.70 2.47 -10.25
N ASP A 154 4.62 2.24 -11.01
CA ASP A 154 4.62 1.24 -12.10
C ASP A 154 5.72 1.54 -13.12
N LYS A 155 5.89 2.81 -13.53
CA LYS A 155 6.97 3.24 -14.44
C LYS A 155 8.35 2.99 -13.83
N THR A 156 8.54 3.34 -12.56
CA THR A 156 9.79 3.08 -11.82
C THR A 156 10.11 1.58 -11.81
N LEU A 157 9.12 0.72 -11.57
CA LEU A 157 9.31 -0.73 -11.57
C LEU A 157 9.63 -1.27 -12.96
N ILE A 158 8.99 -0.78 -14.03
CA ILE A 158 9.34 -1.12 -15.42
C ILE A 158 10.83 -0.85 -15.69
N GLU A 159 11.31 0.32 -15.28
CA GLU A 159 12.72 0.68 -15.48
C GLU A 159 13.67 -0.21 -14.67
N GLN A 160 13.34 -0.54 -13.42
CA GLN A 160 14.15 -1.42 -12.58
C GLN A 160 14.22 -2.85 -13.13
N ILE A 161 13.09 -3.38 -13.60
CA ILE A 161 13.00 -4.69 -14.25
C ILE A 161 13.85 -4.69 -15.54
N THR A 162 13.70 -3.67 -16.40
CA THR A 162 14.40 -3.60 -17.69
C THR A 162 15.91 -3.46 -17.53
N ARG A 163 16.38 -2.76 -16.49
CA ARG A 163 17.80 -2.64 -16.16
C ARG A 163 18.41 -3.94 -15.61
N GLY A 164 17.63 -5.03 -15.54
CA GLY A 164 18.08 -6.35 -15.11
C GLY A 164 18.12 -6.47 -13.60
N GLY A 165 17.03 -6.08 -12.92
CA GLY A 165 16.89 -6.08 -11.47
C GLY A 165 17.53 -7.29 -10.79
N GLY A 166 18.71 -7.07 -10.19
CA GLY A 166 19.50 -8.07 -9.47
C GLY A 166 19.91 -9.27 -10.33
N ARG A 167 20.91 -9.11 -11.21
CA ARG A 167 21.51 -10.26 -11.94
C ARG A 167 22.10 -11.34 -11.02
N ASP A 168 22.29 -11.01 -9.75
CA ASP A 168 22.18 -11.87 -8.57
C ASP A 168 21.79 -10.90 -7.45
N ALA A 169 20.80 -11.21 -6.60
CA ALA A 169 20.39 -10.29 -5.53
C ALA A 169 21.57 -10.08 -4.58
N ASP A 170 22.32 -8.99 -4.76
CA ASP A 170 23.28 -8.54 -3.78
C ASP A 170 22.54 -8.30 -2.46
N ASP A 171 23.19 -8.60 -1.33
CA ASP A 171 22.55 -8.92 -0.05
C ASP A 171 21.50 -7.85 0.37
N GLY A 172 20.22 -8.09 0.04
CA GLY A 172 19.08 -7.22 0.40
C GLY A 172 18.40 -6.40 -0.72
N ALA A 173 18.83 -6.44 -1.98
CA ALA A 173 18.03 -5.87 -3.09
C ALA A 173 16.77 -6.70 -3.40
N LEU A 174 15.82 -6.15 -4.17
CA LEU A 174 14.70 -6.93 -4.72
C LEU A 174 15.19 -7.75 -5.92
N THR A 175 14.87 -9.03 -5.95
CA THR A 175 15.11 -9.90 -7.12
C THR A 175 14.21 -9.47 -8.30
N THR A 176 14.53 -9.95 -9.51
CA THR A 176 13.66 -9.76 -10.69
C THR A 176 12.24 -10.28 -10.43
N ASP A 177 12.08 -11.45 -9.81
CA ASP A 177 10.77 -12.01 -9.50
C ASP A 177 10.03 -11.15 -8.46
N GLU A 178 10.76 -10.66 -7.45
CA GLU A 178 10.22 -9.70 -6.46
C GLU A 178 9.72 -8.41 -7.11
N LEU A 179 10.46 -7.88 -8.09
CA LEU A 179 10.04 -6.69 -8.82
C LEU A 179 8.81 -6.94 -9.69
N PHE A 180 8.71 -8.11 -10.34
CA PHE A 180 7.54 -8.46 -11.14
C PHE A 180 6.27 -8.63 -10.30
N SER A 181 6.31 -9.35 -9.18
CA SER A 181 5.10 -9.46 -8.35
C SER A 181 4.75 -8.15 -7.65
N LEU A 182 5.73 -7.31 -7.29
CA LEU A 182 5.45 -5.96 -6.82
C LEU A 182 4.76 -5.11 -7.90
N GLN A 183 5.22 -5.19 -9.15
CA GLN A 183 4.58 -4.52 -10.28
C GLN A 183 3.14 -5.01 -10.48
N ASN A 184 2.91 -6.32 -10.45
CA ASN A 184 1.56 -6.89 -10.56
C ASN A 184 0.65 -6.37 -9.44
N ASN A 185 1.17 -6.29 -8.21
CA ASN A 185 0.44 -5.69 -7.09
C ASN A 185 0.11 -4.22 -7.35
N VAL A 186 1.08 -3.38 -7.71
CA VAL A 186 0.87 -1.95 -8.01
C VAL A 186 -0.21 -1.78 -9.09
N ARG A 187 -0.16 -2.58 -10.16
CA ARG A 187 -1.14 -2.51 -11.25
C ARG A 187 -2.54 -2.94 -10.82
N PHE A 188 -2.64 -3.98 -9.99
CA PHE A 188 -3.91 -4.38 -9.39
C PHE A 188 -4.48 -3.26 -8.50
N GLN A 189 -3.64 -2.62 -7.68
CA GLN A 189 -4.07 -1.50 -6.83
C GLN A 189 -4.43 -0.26 -7.63
N LEU A 190 -3.75 -0.01 -8.76
CA LEU A 190 -4.12 1.06 -9.69
C LEU A 190 -5.51 0.82 -10.30
N ALA A 191 -5.82 -0.42 -10.70
CA ALA A 191 -7.15 -0.77 -11.16
C ALA A 191 -8.22 -0.55 -10.07
N ARG A 192 -7.89 -0.90 -8.82
CA ARG A 192 -8.74 -0.62 -7.65
C ARG A 192 -8.91 0.88 -7.43
N ALA A 193 -7.87 1.70 -7.59
CA ALA A 193 -7.95 3.16 -7.52
C ALA A 193 -8.92 3.71 -8.59
N TYR A 194 -8.80 3.26 -9.85
CA TYR A 194 -9.72 3.65 -10.92
C TYR A 194 -11.17 3.25 -10.65
N ARG A 195 -11.39 2.05 -10.11
CA ARG A 195 -12.73 1.62 -9.68
C ARG A 195 -13.28 2.54 -8.60
N ASN A 196 -12.50 2.92 -7.60
CA ASN A 196 -12.96 3.84 -6.56
C ASN A 196 -13.21 5.24 -7.10
N ARG A 197 -12.39 5.71 -8.05
CA ARG A 197 -12.60 6.96 -8.78
C ARG A 197 -13.96 6.97 -9.50
N ALA A 198 -14.26 5.88 -10.20
CA ALA A 198 -15.55 5.70 -10.87
C ALA A 198 -16.74 5.75 -9.92
N LEU A 199 -16.58 5.22 -8.71
CA LEU A 199 -17.62 5.20 -7.69
C LEU A 199 -17.83 6.57 -7.01
N CYS A 200 -16.91 7.52 -7.16
CA CYS A 200 -17.12 8.92 -6.74
C CYS A 200 -17.95 9.72 -7.75
N TYR A 201 -17.97 9.30 -9.03
CA TYR A 201 -18.73 9.98 -10.07
C TYR A 201 -20.20 9.56 -10.09
N LEU A 202 -21.03 10.45 -10.65
CA LEU A 202 -22.46 10.20 -10.82
C LEU A 202 -22.70 8.91 -11.63
N PRO A 203 -23.74 8.13 -11.30
CA PRO A 203 -24.14 7.00 -12.12
C PRO A 203 -24.36 7.42 -13.57
N LYS A 204 -23.84 6.61 -14.52
CA LYS A 204 -23.96 6.82 -15.97
C LYS A 204 -23.25 8.07 -16.53
N SER A 205 -22.40 8.75 -15.77
CA SER A 205 -21.57 9.82 -16.35
C SER A 205 -20.45 9.26 -17.23
N ASP A 206 -20.00 10.05 -18.21
CA ASP A 206 -18.87 9.70 -19.07
C ASP A 206 -17.60 9.47 -18.25
N ASP A 207 -17.37 10.29 -17.21
CA ASP A 207 -16.25 10.14 -16.28
C ASP A 207 -16.24 8.78 -15.57
N ARG A 208 -17.43 8.29 -15.19
CA ARG A 208 -17.59 6.99 -14.56
C ARG A 208 -17.28 5.86 -15.55
N VAL A 209 -17.78 5.97 -16.77
CA VAL A 209 -17.49 5.00 -17.84
C VAL A 209 -15.99 4.98 -18.12
N ALA A 210 -15.36 6.13 -18.32
CA ALA A 210 -13.93 6.25 -18.58
C ALA A 210 -13.09 5.62 -17.46
N ALA A 211 -13.39 5.93 -16.19
CA ALA A 211 -12.66 5.37 -15.06
C ALA A 211 -12.85 3.84 -14.92
N LEU A 212 -14.06 3.31 -15.20
CA LEU A 212 -14.27 1.85 -15.21
C LEU A 212 -13.54 1.17 -16.37
N SER A 213 -13.52 1.77 -17.56
CA SER A 213 -12.75 1.26 -18.70
C SER A 213 -11.26 1.17 -18.37
N MET A 214 -10.69 2.21 -17.75
CA MET A 214 -9.31 2.18 -17.26
C MET A 214 -9.07 1.06 -16.23
N ALA A 215 -10.01 0.85 -15.29
CA ALA A 215 -9.92 -0.23 -14.32
C ALA A 215 -9.90 -1.62 -14.98
N VAL A 216 -10.80 -1.85 -15.95
CA VAL A 216 -10.89 -3.12 -16.69
C VAL A 216 -9.65 -3.36 -17.53
N GLU A 217 -9.18 -2.34 -18.26
CA GLU A 217 -7.97 -2.44 -19.06
C GLU A 217 -6.76 -2.79 -18.19
N GLN A 218 -6.62 -2.13 -17.05
CA GLN A 218 -5.52 -2.37 -16.12
C GLN A 218 -5.57 -3.79 -15.51
N LEU A 219 -6.75 -4.29 -15.15
CA LEU A 219 -6.92 -5.68 -14.71
C LEU A 219 -6.57 -6.67 -15.82
N HIS A 220 -7.03 -6.43 -17.05
CA HIS A 220 -6.75 -7.32 -18.18
C HIS A 220 -5.24 -7.43 -18.46
N ARG A 221 -4.52 -6.31 -18.41
CA ARG A 221 -3.05 -6.29 -18.52
C ARG A 221 -2.37 -7.05 -17.38
N THR A 222 -2.87 -6.89 -16.16
CA THR A 222 -2.30 -7.56 -14.97
C THR A 222 -2.52 -9.06 -15.05
N LEU A 223 -3.76 -9.49 -15.27
CA LEU A 223 -4.14 -10.91 -15.30
C LEU A 223 -3.47 -11.70 -16.43
N SER A 224 -3.22 -11.06 -17.59
CA SER A 224 -2.54 -11.72 -18.71
C SER A 224 -1.04 -11.94 -18.48
N GLN A 225 -0.46 -11.29 -17.48
CA GLN A 225 0.96 -11.36 -17.13
C GLN A 225 1.22 -12.07 -15.79
N LEU A 226 0.18 -12.52 -15.10
CA LEU A 226 0.31 -13.25 -13.84
C LEU A 226 0.93 -14.63 -14.07
N ARG A 227 1.98 -14.92 -13.31
CA ARG A 227 2.51 -16.28 -13.18
C ARG A 227 1.67 -17.08 -12.19
N ALA A 228 1.69 -18.41 -12.31
CA ALA A 228 0.90 -19.30 -11.46
C ALA A 228 1.31 -19.27 -9.98
N ASP A 229 2.55 -18.87 -9.69
CA ASP A 229 3.11 -18.73 -8.35
C ASP A 229 2.99 -17.33 -7.77
N ASP A 230 2.48 -16.36 -8.55
CA ASP A 230 2.27 -14.99 -8.10
C ASP A 230 1.23 -14.94 -6.95
N PRO A 231 1.45 -14.13 -5.90
CA PRO A 231 0.52 -14.01 -4.78
C PRO A 231 -0.90 -13.59 -5.17
N LEU A 232 -1.07 -12.84 -6.27
CA LEU A 232 -2.38 -12.45 -6.76
C LEU A 232 -3.15 -13.59 -7.44
N ALA A 233 -2.49 -14.72 -7.71
CA ALA A 233 -3.11 -15.90 -8.31
C ALA A 233 -3.68 -16.89 -7.27
N ARG A 234 -3.59 -16.59 -5.96
CA ARG A 234 -3.97 -17.49 -4.86
C ARG A 234 -5.08 -16.93 -3.97
#